data_AF-A0A1J3FYI7-F1
#
_entry.id   AF-A0A1J3FYI7-F1
#
_cell.length_a   1.000
_cell.length_b   1.000
_cell.length_c   1.000
_cell.angle_alpha   90.00
_cell.angle_beta   90.00
_cell.angle_gamma   90.00
#
_symmetry.space_group_name_H-M   'P 1'
#
loop_
_entity.id
_entity.type
_entity.pdbx_description
1 polymer ?
#
loop_
_entity_poly.entity_id
_entity_poly.type
_entity_poly.pdbx_seq_one_letter_code
_entity_poly.pdbx_strand_id
1 'polypeptide(L)'
;HSLVEEMGKEIVRDQSDEPGEREFVIDSKDVCEVLEDNTGTRKVRGISLDLYKTDELQIHKEAFKGMRNLRFVNLYTRKWDHNKEVKWHLREDFNYFPLKLRHLWFDGYPMRRMPSSFCPENLVKLQ
;
A
#
# COMPACT_ATOMS: atom_id res chain seq x y z
N HIS A 1 -13.59 -13.10 11.35
CA HIS A 1 -13.08 -13.58 12.65
C HIS A 1 -11.65 -13.12 12.82
N SER A 2 -11.29 -12.56 13.97
CA SER A 2 -9.95 -12.04 14.28
C SER A 2 -8.87 -13.12 14.29
N LEU A 3 -9.17 -14.35 14.71
CA LEU A 3 -8.19 -15.43 14.79
C LEU A 3 -7.60 -15.83 13.41
N VAL A 4 -8.44 -15.93 12.38
CA VAL A 4 -7.99 -16.26 11.02
C VAL A 4 -7.11 -15.15 10.45
N GLU A 5 -7.42 -13.89 10.79
CA GLU A 5 -6.61 -12.75 10.39
C GLU A 5 -5.24 -12.77 11.07
N GLU A 6 -5.18 -13.03 12.38
CA GLU A 6 -3.91 -13.11 13.11
C GLU A 6 -3.04 -14.27 12.61
N MET A 7 -3.61 -15.46 12.41
CA MET A 7 -2.88 -16.58 11.80
C MET A 7 -2.35 -16.22 10.39
N GLY A 8 -3.17 -15.51 9.59
CA GLY A 8 -2.74 -15.04 8.27
C GLY A 8 -1.56 -14.08 8.35
N LYS A 9 -1.54 -13.17 9.33
CA LYS A 9 -0.42 -12.25 9.57
C LYS A 9 0.83 -12.99 10.02
N GLU A 10 0.71 -13.97 10.93
CA GLU A 10 1.84 -14.80 11.36
C GLU A 10 2.47 -15.55 10.19
N ILE A 11 1.66 -16.22 9.36
CA ILE A 11 2.15 -16.91 8.16
C ILE A 11 2.94 -15.98 7.24
N VAL A 12 2.49 -14.73 7.10
CA VAL A 12 3.15 -13.73 6.26
C VAL A 12 4.46 -13.23 6.90
N ARG A 13 4.48 -12.99 8.22
CA ARG A 13 5.69 -12.61 8.96
C ARG A 13 6.76 -13.70 8.90
N ASP A 14 6.36 -14.97 8.96
CA ASP A 14 7.27 -16.12 8.86
C ASP A 14 7.92 -16.28 7.48
N GLN A 15 7.45 -15.55 6.45
CA GLN A 15 8.06 -15.62 5.10
C GLN A 15 9.44 -14.95 5.04
N SER A 16 9.65 -13.88 5.81
CA SER A 16 10.90 -13.12 5.83
C SER A 16 10.90 -12.09 6.96
N ASP A 17 12.06 -11.87 7.58
CA ASP A 17 12.25 -10.73 8.48
C ASP A 17 12.12 -9.39 7.74
N GLU A 18 12.54 -9.33 6.47
CA GLU A 18 12.46 -8.14 5.61
C GLU A 18 11.02 -7.94 5.10
N PRO A 19 10.31 -6.86 5.48
CA PRO A 19 8.91 -6.68 5.10
C PRO A 19 8.67 -6.64 3.59
N GLY A 20 9.58 -6.03 2.84
CA GLY A 20 9.52 -5.93 1.38
C GLY A 20 9.68 -7.28 0.65
N GLU A 21 10.12 -8.33 1.35
CA GLU A 21 10.28 -9.69 0.83
C GLU A 21 9.09 -10.62 1.14
N ARG A 22 8.05 -10.11 1.80
CA ARG A 22 6.82 -10.85 2.10
C ARG A 22 5.80 -10.70 0.97
N GLU A 23 4.88 -11.66 0.82
CA GLU A 23 3.80 -11.57 -0.17
C GLU A 23 2.78 -10.48 0.17
N PHE A 24 2.56 -10.21 1.46
CA PHE A 24 1.65 -9.18 1.93
C PHE A 24 2.32 -8.31 3.00
N VAL A 25 2.04 -7.01 3.00
CA VAL A 25 2.52 -6.08 4.03
C VAL A 25 1.29 -5.43 4.66
N ILE A 26 1.06 -5.75 5.94
CA ILE A 26 -0.21 -5.43 6.65
C ILE A 26 0.06 -4.70 7.98
N ASP A 27 1.23 -4.92 8.58
CA ASP A 27 1.66 -4.20 9.77
C ASP A 27 1.96 -2.74 9.44
N SER A 28 1.45 -1.82 10.24
CA SER A 28 1.49 -0.39 9.88
C SER A 28 2.91 0.15 9.76
N LYS A 29 3.81 -0.28 10.65
CA LYS A 29 5.23 0.12 10.62
C LYS A 29 5.90 -0.39 9.35
N ASP A 30 5.72 -1.66 9.06
CA ASP A 30 6.26 -2.35 7.90
C ASP A 30 5.76 -1.75 6.58
N VAL A 31 4.47 -1.36 6.51
CA VAL A 31 3.94 -0.68 5.33
C VAL A 31 4.60 0.70 5.14
N CYS A 32 4.73 1.48 6.22
CA CYS A 32 5.39 2.77 6.14
C CYS A 32 6.84 2.61 5.66
N GLU A 33 7.61 1.70 6.26
CA GLU A 33 8.99 1.39 5.86
C GLU A 33 9.07 1.00 4.38
N VAL A 34 8.24 0.07 3.93
CA VAL A 34 8.25 -0.41 2.53
C VAL A 34 7.94 0.69 1.52
N LEU A 35 7.02 1.59 1.85
CA LEU A 35 6.62 2.69 0.98
C LEU A 35 7.60 3.86 1.01
N GLU A 36 8.16 4.18 2.18
CA GLU A 36 9.10 5.28 2.39
C GLU A 36 10.50 4.96 1.84
N ASP A 37 11.01 3.77 2.14
CA ASP A 37 12.38 3.36 1.80
C ASP A 37 12.47 2.62 0.47
N ASN A 38 11.35 2.41 -0.22
CA ASN A 38 11.29 1.71 -1.51
C ASN A 38 11.91 0.31 -1.46
N THR A 39 11.72 -0.40 -0.34
CA THR A 39 12.24 -1.76 -0.14
C THR A 39 11.32 -2.85 -0.68
N GLY A 40 10.11 -2.49 -1.15
CA GLY A 40 9.15 -3.45 -1.70
C GLY A 40 9.64 -4.14 -2.97
N THR A 41 9.63 -5.48 -2.97
CA THR A 41 10.18 -6.25 -4.08
C THR A 41 9.10 -6.98 -4.89
N ARG A 42 9.54 -7.74 -5.90
CA ARG A 42 8.66 -8.50 -6.79
C ARG A 42 7.85 -9.58 -6.05
N LYS A 43 8.19 -9.92 -4.81
CA LYS A 43 7.41 -10.84 -3.97
C LYS A 43 6.13 -10.20 -3.46
N VAL A 44 6.10 -8.89 -3.23
CA VAL A 44 4.92 -8.20 -2.71
C VAL A 44 3.76 -8.28 -3.71
N ARG A 45 2.62 -8.76 -3.22
CA ARG A 45 1.36 -8.92 -3.96
C ARG A 45 0.26 -8.05 -3.40
N GLY A 46 0.30 -7.71 -2.11
CA GLY A 46 -0.68 -6.82 -1.49
C GLY A 46 -0.09 -5.94 -0.39
N ILE A 47 -0.57 -4.71 -0.33
CA ILE A 47 -0.30 -3.76 0.76
C ILE A 47 -1.63 -3.35 1.35
N SER A 48 -1.73 -3.36 2.68
CA SER A 48 -2.94 -2.97 3.39
C SER A 48 -2.59 -2.19 4.65
N LEU A 49 -2.94 -0.91 4.68
CA LEU A 49 -2.77 -0.03 5.82
C LEU A 49 -4.10 0.59 6.22
N ASP A 50 -4.43 0.41 7.49
CA ASP A 50 -5.43 1.22 8.17
C ASP A 50 -4.79 2.55 8.56
N LEU A 51 -5.19 3.61 7.84
CA LEU A 51 -4.71 4.97 8.01
C LEU A 51 -4.98 5.51 9.42
N TYR A 52 -5.92 4.94 10.19
CA TYR A 52 -6.08 5.32 11.59
C TYR A 52 -4.85 4.99 12.46
N LYS A 53 -3.99 4.06 12.02
CA LYS A 53 -2.79 3.65 12.74
C LYS A 53 -1.56 4.52 12.46
N THR A 54 -1.68 5.53 11.58
CA THR A 54 -0.60 6.48 11.28
C THR A 54 -1.14 7.89 11.19
N ASP A 55 -0.32 8.89 11.49
CA ASP A 55 -0.70 10.31 11.34
C ASP A 55 -0.10 10.92 10.08
N GLU A 56 1.00 10.34 9.60
CA GLU A 56 1.65 10.71 8.34
C GLU A 56 1.99 9.46 7.52
N LEU A 57 2.05 9.61 6.21
CA LEU A 57 2.52 8.56 5.31
C LEU A 57 3.42 9.14 4.22
N GLN A 58 4.69 8.74 4.27
CA GLN A 58 5.69 9.02 3.24
C GLN A 58 5.62 7.94 2.17
N ILE A 59 5.56 8.35 0.91
CA ILE A 59 5.62 7.42 -0.22
C ILE A 59 6.73 7.87 -1.15
N HIS A 60 7.75 7.03 -1.26
CA HIS A 60 8.82 7.23 -2.22
C HIS A 60 8.26 7.29 -3.64
N LYS A 61 8.80 8.18 -4.48
CA LYS A 61 8.34 8.34 -5.87
C LYS A 61 8.44 7.05 -6.71
N GLU A 62 9.28 6.12 -6.26
CA GLU A 62 9.51 4.83 -6.89
C GLU A 62 8.95 3.64 -6.11
N ALA A 63 8.27 3.86 -4.98
CA ALA A 63 7.85 2.81 -4.04
C ALA A 63 7.28 1.56 -4.73
N PHE A 64 6.42 1.75 -5.74
CA PHE A 64 5.78 0.64 -6.43
C PHE A 64 6.57 0.04 -7.61
N LYS A 65 7.69 0.64 -8.03
CA LYS A 65 8.48 0.16 -9.19
C LYS A 65 9.10 -1.22 -8.96
N GLY A 66 9.54 -1.49 -7.74
CA GLY A 66 10.08 -2.81 -7.35
C GLY A 66 9.01 -3.90 -7.27
N MET A 67 7.78 -3.52 -6.93
CA MET A 67 6.65 -4.41 -6.67
C MET A 67 5.86 -4.80 -7.93
N ARG A 68 6.55 -5.36 -8.93
CA ARG A 68 5.95 -5.67 -10.25
C ARG A 68 4.80 -6.70 -10.22
N ASN A 69 4.64 -7.43 -9.13
CA ASN A 69 3.55 -8.39 -8.93
C ASN A 69 2.43 -7.89 -8.00
N LEU A 70 2.49 -6.62 -7.58
CA LEU A 70 1.48 -6.02 -6.73
C LEU A 70 0.12 -6.03 -7.42
N ARG A 71 -0.89 -6.49 -6.69
CA ARG A 71 -2.28 -6.62 -7.16
C ARG A 71 -3.25 -5.83 -6.30
N PHE A 72 -2.92 -5.61 -5.02
CA PHE A 72 -3.83 -5.00 -4.06
C PHE A 72 -3.10 -3.87 -3.32
N VAL A 73 -3.66 -2.67 -3.33
CA VAL A 73 -3.23 -1.56 -2.49
C VAL A 73 -4.45 -1.04 -1.77
N ASN A 74 -4.45 -1.17 -0.44
CA ASN A 74 -5.53 -0.72 0.43
C ASN A 74 -4.96 0.26 1.46
N LEU A 75 -5.06 1.55 1.21
CA LEU A 75 -4.76 2.61 2.15
C LEU A 75 -6.09 3.25 2.52
N TYR A 76 -6.66 2.87 3.66
CA TYR A 76 -8.05 3.17 4.00
C TYR A 76 -8.23 3.68 5.43
N THR A 77 -9.26 4.50 5.64
CA THR A 77 -9.68 4.97 6.96
C THR A 77 -10.97 4.26 7.35
N ARG A 78 -11.03 3.69 8.56
CA ARG A 78 -12.30 3.12 9.07
C ARG A 78 -13.29 4.25 9.34
N LYS A 79 -14.54 4.06 8.91
CA LYS A 79 -15.62 5.07 8.84
C LYS A 79 -16.07 5.71 10.16
N TRP A 80 -15.40 5.50 11.29
CA TRP A 80 -15.86 6.00 12.59
C TRP A 80 -15.23 7.31 13.00
N ASP A 81 -14.16 7.74 12.31
CA ASP A 81 -13.54 9.04 12.54
C ASP A 81 -13.37 9.78 11.21
N HIS A 82 -14.35 10.64 10.91
CA HIS A 82 -14.34 11.48 9.71
C HIS A 82 -13.36 12.67 9.83
N ASN A 83 -12.81 12.90 11.02
CA ASN A 83 -11.95 14.05 11.31
C ASN A 83 -10.46 13.69 11.29
N LYS A 84 -10.11 12.40 11.19
CA LYS A 84 -8.71 12.00 11.08
C LYS A 84 -8.18 12.31 9.67
N GLU A 85 -7.41 13.38 9.58
CA GLU A 85 -6.58 13.69 8.42
C GLU A 85 -5.24 12.97 8.55
N VAL A 86 -4.84 12.25 7.49
CA VAL A 86 -3.47 11.73 7.36
C VAL A 86 -2.66 12.69 6.50
N LYS A 87 -1.49 13.07 7.00
CA LYS A 87 -0.57 13.93 6.25
C LYS A 87 0.17 13.10 5.20
N TRP A 88 -0.16 13.34 3.95
CA TRP A 88 0.47 12.66 2.82
C TRP A 88 1.73 13.37 2.36
N HIS A 89 2.79 12.60 2.21
CA HIS A 89 4.03 13.06 1.61
C HIS A 89 4.32 12.25 0.36
N LEU A 90 3.67 12.69 -0.73
CA LEU A 90 3.83 12.13 -2.06
C LEU A 90 4.45 13.20 -2.96
N ARG A 91 5.64 12.92 -3.51
CA ARG A 91 6.31 13.86 -4.41
C ARG A 91 5.51 14.03 -5.71
N GLU A 92 5.57 15.22 -6.29
CA GLU A 92 4.91 15.53 -7.57
C GLU A 92 5.39 14.66 -8.73
N ASP A 93 6.64 14.17 -8.68
CA ASP A 93 7.22 13.26 -9.67
C ASP A 93 6.84 11.78 -9.44
N PHE A 94 5.95 11.48 -8.50
CA PHE A 94 5.33 10.17 -8.39
C PHE A 94 4.48 9.88 -9.62
N ASN A 95 4.90 8.89 -10.39
CA ASN A 95 4.26 8.60 -11.66
C ASN A 95 4.25 7.11 -11.98
N TYR A 96 4.01 6.22 -11.01
CA TYR A 96 3.98 4.77 -11.30
C TYR A 96 3.09 3.98 -10.36
N PHE A 97 2.20 3.17 -10.94
CA PHE A 97 1.57 2.03 -10.29
C PHE A 97 1.83 0.75 -11.11
N PRO A 98 1.87 -0.43 -10.49
CA PRO A 98 2.19 -1.68 -11.18
C PRO A 98 1.08 -2.10 -12.16
N LEU A 99 1.46 -2.58 -13.35
CA LEU A 99 0.51 -2.97 -14.40
C LEU A 99 -0.45 -4.11 -13.98
N LYS A 100 -0.05 -4.94 -13.01
CA LYS A 100 -0.85 -6.06 -12.49
C LYS A 100 -1.82 -5.63 -11.38
N LEU A 101 -1.91 -4.34 -11.08
CA LEU A 101 -2.79 -3.82 -10.04
C LEU A 101 -4.25 -4.12 -10.39
N ARG A 102 -4.95 -4.81 -9.49
CA ARG A 102 -6.35 -5.22 -9.64
C ARG A 102 -7.28 -4.45 -8.71
N HIS A 103 -6.77 -4.00 -7.58
CA HIS A 103 -7.51 -3.20 -6.63
C HIS A 103 -6.64 -2.06 -6.11
N LEU A 104 -7.20 -0.86 -6.19
CA LEU A 104 -6.65 0.35 -5.60
C LEU A 104 -7.72 0.97 -4.73
N TRP A 105 -7.52 0.94 -3.42
CA TRP A 105 -8.25 1.74 -2.46
C TRP A 105 -7.24 2.70 -1.83
N PHE A 106 -7.39 4.00 -2.09
CA PHE A 106 -6.46 5.02 -1.64
C PHE A 106 -7.22 6.23 -1.08
N ASP A 107 -7.71 6.11 0.16
CA ASP A 107 -8.44 7.17 0.84
C ASP A 107 -7.57 8.41 1.00
N GLY A 108 -8.13 9.58 0.67
CA GLY A 108 -7.42 10.85 0.80
C GLY A 108 -6.25 11.03 -0.17
N TYR A 109 -6.24 10.32 -1.31
CA TYR A 109 -5.21 10.44 -2.33
C TYR A 109 -4.85 11.91 -2.63
N PRO A 110 -3.59 12.33 -2.43
CA PRO A 110 -3.23 13.76 -2.35
C PRO A 110 -3.15 14.45 -3.72
N MET A 111 -3.08 13.70 -4.83
CA MET A 111 -2.96 14.28 -6.16
C MET A 111 -4.33 14.45 -6.82
N ARG A 112 -4.46 15.52 -7.62
CA ARG A 112 -5.70 15.82 -8.37
C ARG A 112 -5.99 14.86 -9.51
N ARG A 113 -4.98 14.12 -9.98
CA ARG A 113 -5.05 13.21 -11.12
C ARG A 113 -4.23 11.97 -10.85
N MET A 114 -4.61 10.86 -11.46
CA MET A 114 -3.79 9.66 -11.48
C MET A 114 -2.49 9.89 -12.26
N PRO A 115 -1.42 9.13 -11.94
CA PRO A 115 -0.19 9.11 -12.73
C PRO A 115 -0.44 8.94 -14.23
N SER A 116 0.34 9.61 -15.08
CA SER A 116 0.24 9.47 -16.53
C SER A 116 0.64 8.07 -17.02
N SER A 117 1.50 7.36 -16.27
CA SER A 117 1.85 5.96 -16.58
C SER A 117 0.82 4.95 -16.05
N PHE A 118 -0.21 5.40 -15.33
CA PHE A 118 -1.21 4.50 -14.76
C PHE A 118 -2.01 3.83 -15.88
N CYS A 119 -1.90 2.51 -15.95
CA CYS A 119 -2.66 1.69 -16.89
C CYS A 119 -3.70 0.85 -16.13
N PRO A 120 -5.00 1.21 -16.19
CA PRO A 120 -6.04 0.53 -15.43
C PRO A 120 -6.58 -0.74 -16.11
N GLU A 121 -5.95 -1.27 -17.16
CA GLU A 121 -6.43 -2.44 -17.91
C GLU A 121 -6.71 -3.67 -17.04
N ASN A 122 -5.90 -3.90 -16.00
CA ASN A 122 -6.09 -5.01 -15.06
C ASN A 122 -6.90 -4.63 -13.81
N LEU A 123 -7.30 -3.36 -13.68
CA LEU A 123 -7.98 -2.82 -12.51
C LEU A 123 -9.44 -3.28 -12.50
N VAL A 124 -9.81 -4.00 -11.45
CA VAL A 124 -11.18 -4.48 -11.22
C VAL A 124 -11.95 -3.48 -10.36
N LYS A 125 -11.27 -2.81 -9.42
CA LYS A 125 -11.92 -1.90 -8.48
C LYS A 125 -11.01 -0.74 -8.07
N LEU A 126 -11.53 0.47 -8.22
CA LEU A 126 -10.95 1.72 -7.74
C LEU A 126 -11.84 2.30 -6.63
N GLN A 127 -11.25 2.71 -5.51
CA GLN A 127 -11.90 3.38 -4.39
C GLN A 127 -11.07 4.54 -3.87
#